data_AF-A0A2R6K928-F1
#
_entry.id   AF-A0A2R6K928-F1
#
_cell.length_a   1.000
_cell.length_b   1.000
_cell.length_c   1.000
_cell.angle_alpha   90.00
_cell.angle_beta   90.00
_cell.angle_gamma   90.00
#
_symmetry.space_group_name_H-M   'P 1'
#
loop_
_entity.id
_entity.type
_entity.pdbx_description
1 polymer ?
#
loop_
_entity_poly.entity_id
_entity_poly.type
_entity_poly.pdbx_seq_one_letter_code
_entity_poly.pdbx_strand_id
1 'polypeptide(L)'
;MNVTRDDLAGVADLFGALTREELRTALSELAYRRGDEFDADEADEAIDDAIAAYALAEYDDLLVDGPTAFPALPDGAEDLPHIMDVEKRGVDREALGERVRERVREEAEAALDAGDEERAATLLDVCYDVEAWAPVSLDETRAELDRRV
;
A
#
# COMPACT_ATOMS: atom_id res chain seq x y z
N MET A 1 15.20 0.39 11.38
CA MET A 1 14.45 1.68 11.58
C MET A 1 12.98 1.33 11.79
N ASN A 2 12.27 2.00 12.70
CA ASN A 2 10.81 1.78 12.83
C ASN A 2 10.06 2.70 11.84
N VAL A 3 9.45 2.11 10.82
CA VAL A 3 8.69 2.80 9.78
C VAL A 3 7.24 2.32 9.82
N THR A 4 6.28 3.24 9.74
CA THR A 4 4.86 2.88 9.69
C THR A 4 4.39 2.61 8.25
N ARG A 5 3.19 2.04 8.11
CA ARG A 5 2.57 1.86 6.79
C ARG A 5 2.30 3.19 6.09
N ASP A 6 1.89 4.20 6.86
CA ASP A 6 1.65 5.55 6.35
C ASP A 6 2.96 6.24 5.93
N ASP A 7 4.07 5.97 6.63
CA ASP A 7 5.40 6.42 6.24
C ASP A 7 5.81 5.82 4.88
N LEU A 8 5.61 4.52 4.68
CA LEU A 8 5.88 3.85 3.39
C LEU A 8 5.03 4.42 2.26
N ALA A 9 3.72 4.59 2.52
CA ALA A 9 2.80 5.17 1.56
C ALA A 9 3.17 6.62 1.23
N GLY A 10 3.61 7.41 2.20
CA GLY A 10 4.09 8.78 2.00
C GLY A 10 5.34 8.84 1.14
N VAL A 11 6.30 7.92 1.36
CA VAL A 11 7.48 7.81 0.48
C VAL A 11 7.07 7.40 -0.94
N ALA A 12 6.17 6.44 -1.12
CA ALA A 12 5.68 6.07 -2.45
C ALA A 12 4.95 7.23 -3.15
N ASP A 13 4.07 7.96 -2.46
CA ASP A 13 3.33 9.12 -2.98
C ASP A 13 4.26 10.28 -3.41
N LEU A 14 5.35 10.50 -2.68
CA LEU A 14 6.36 11.51 -3.00
C LEU A 14 6.86 11.35 -4.45
N PHE A 15 7.11 10.11 -4.86
CA PHE A 15 7.53 9.73 -6.20
C PHE A 15 6.37 9.32 -7.11
N GLY A 16 5.14 9.33 -6.62
CA GLY A 16 3.95 8.82 -7.30
C GLY A 16 3.90 7.29 -7.44
N ALA A 17 5.03 6.66 -7.77
CA ALA A 17 5.21 5.22 -7.72
C ALA A 17 6.69 4.84 -7.67
N LEU A 18 7.03 3.82 -6.89
CA LEU A 18 8.39 3.28 -6.75
C LEU A 18 8.40 1.79 -7.01
N THR A 19 9.48 1.26 -7.57
CA THR A 19 9.72 -0.20 -7.48
C THR A 19 10.01 -0.58 -6.02
N ARG A 20 9.88 -1.88 -5.69
CA ARG A 20 10.29 -2.39 -4.37
C ARG A 20 11.75 -2.05 -4.03
N GLU A 21 12.65 -2.16 -5.01
CA GLU A 21 14.06 -1.81 -4.83
C GLU A 21 14.25 -0.32 -4.52
N GLU A 22 13.61 0.57 -5.28
CA GLU A 22 13.69 2.01 -5.03
C GLU A 22 13.10 2.40 -3.69
N LEU A 23 11.98 1.82 -3.27
CA LEU A 23 11.43 2.06 -1.93
C LEU A 23 12.41 1.59 -0.84
N ARG A 24 13.06 0.44 -1.02
CA ARG A 24 14.12 -0.01 -0.10
C ARG A 24 15.30 0.97 -0.06
N THR A 25 15.73 1.48 -1.22
CA THR A 25 16.79 2.50 -1.29
C THR A 25 16.37 3.77 -0.56
N ALA A 26 15.13 4.23 -0.72
CA ALA A 26 14.61 5.41 -0.02
C ALA A 26 14.69 5.25 1.50
N LEU A 27 14.30 4.09 2.02
CA LEU A 27 14.39 3.78 3.45
C LEU A 27 15.84 3.74 3.95
N SER A 28 16.75 3.21 3.13
CA SER A 28 18.19 3.19 3.45
C SER A 28 18.78 4.61 3.54
N GLU A 29 18.45 5.48 2.58
CA GLU A 29 18.88 6.88 2.59
C GLU A 29 18.30 7.65 3.78
N LEU A 30 17.03 7.41 4.12
CA LEU A 30 16.40 7.98 5.32
C LEU A 30 17.11 7.54 6.60
N ALA A 31 17.44 6.25 6.72
CA ALA A 31 18.14 5.71 7.89
C ALA A 31 19.51 6.37 8.06
N TYR A 32 20.27 6.42 6.96
CA TYR A 32 21.57 7.07 6.93
C TYR A 32 21.48 8.54 7.36
N ARG A 33 20.50 9.29 6.84
CA ARG A 33 20.32 10.71 7.16
C ARG A 33 19.96 10.96 8.63
N ARG A 34 19.19 10.06 9.24
CA ARG A 34 18.79 10.13 10.66
C ARG A 34 19.86 9.59 11.61
N GLY A 35 20.87 8.90 11.08
CA GLY A 35 21.86 8.16 11.87
C GLY A 35 21.28 6.89 12.50
N ASP A 36 20.20 6.36 11.93
CA ASP A 36 19.56 5.12 12.35
C ASP A 36 20.22 3.90 11.68
N GLU A 37 20.06 2.73 12.29
CA GLU A 37 20.44 1.45 11.67
C GLU A 37 19.39 1.04 10.61
N PHE A 38 19.91 0.61 9.46
CA PHE A 38 19.12 0.08 8.35
C PHE A 38 19.28 -1.44 8.27
N ASP A 39 18.16 -2.14 8.35
CA ASP A 39 18.05 -3.58 8.11
C ASP A 39 17.17 -3.79 6.87
N ALA A 40 17.73 -4.47 5.86
CA ALA A 40 17.05 -4.69 4.59
C ALA A 40 15.92 -5.72 4.71
N ASP A 41 16.08 -6.72 5.57
CA ASP A 41 15.07 -7.75 5.79
C ASP A 41 13.88 -7.16 6.56
N GLU A 42 14.15 -6.34 7.60
CA GLU A 42 13.09 -5.58 8.31
C GLU A 42 12.31 -4.65 7.37
N ALA A 43 13.01 -3.99 6.44
CA ALA A 43 12.39 -3.12 5.45
C ALA A 43 11.48 -3.91 4.49
N ASP A 44 11.88 -5.11 4.07
CA ASP A 44 11.07 -5.95 3.19
C ASP A 44 9.81 -6.46 3.86
N GLU A 45 9.94 -6.93 5.09
CA GLU A 45 8.81 -7.35 5.93
C GLU A 45 7.82 -6.19 6.11
N ALA A 46 8.31 -4.97 6.37
CA ALA A 46 7.45 -3.79 6.48
C ALA A 46 6.70 -3.47 5.17
N ILE A 47 7.35 -3.63 4.01
CA ILE A 47 6.72 -3.44 2.70
C ILE A 47 5.66 -4.52 2.45
N ASP A 48 5.98 -5.79 2.72
CA ASP A 48 5.05 -6.93 2.58
C ASP A 48 3.81 -6.73 3.48
N ASP A 49 4.01 -6.30 4.72
CA ASP A 49 2.94 -5.97 5.66
C ASP A 49 2.07 -4.80 5.18
N ALA A 50 2.66 -3.78 4.55
CA ALA A 50 1.93 -2.65 4.00
C ALA A 50 1.10 -3.06 2.77
N ILE A 51 1.62 -3.93 1.90
CA ILE A 51 0.89 -4.51 0.77
C ILE A 51 -0.26 -5.40 1.27
N ALA A 52 -0.03 -6.23 2.28
CA ALA A 52 -1.04 -7.09 2.88
C ALA A 52 -2.20 -6.29 3.51
N ALA A 53 -1.85 -5.14 4.09
CA ALA A 53 -2.80 -4.21 4.71
C ALA A 53 -3.47 -3.24 3.73
N TYR A 54 -3.17 -3.32 2.43
CA TYR A 54 -3.64 -2.36 1.40
C TYR A 54 -3.18 -0.92 1.62
N ALA A 55 -2.14 -0.70 2.42
CA ALA A 55 -1.52 0.62 2.60
C ALA A 55 -0.52 0.92 1.47
N LEU A 56 -0.05 -0.11 0.78
CA LEU A 56 0.58 -0.03 -0.53
C LEU A 56 -0.22 -0.86 -1.53
N ALA A 57 -0.32 -0.36 -2.75
CA ALA A 57 -0.92 -1.06 -3.88
C ALA A 57 0.13 -1.41 -4.94
N GLU A 58 0.07 -2.62 -5.46
CA GLU A 58 0.99 -3.13 -6.50
C GLU A 58 0.38 -3.02 -7.91
N TYR A 59 1.16 -2.50 -8.85
CA TYR A 59 0.79 -2.41 -10.26
C TYR A 59 2.03 -2.37 -11.16
N ASP A 60 2.16 -3.33 -12.09
CA ASP A 60 3.29 -3.43 -13.03
C ASP A 60 4.67 -3.28 -12.36
N ASP A 61 4.93 -4.06 -11.31
CA ASP A 61 6.17 -4.04 -10.48
C ASP A 61 6.42 -2.72 -9.72
N LEU A 62 5.44 -1.82 -9.70
CA LEU A 62 5.45 -0.58 -8.94
C LEU A 62 4.57 -0.67 -7.69
N LEU A 63 4.98 0.08 -6.67
CA LEU A 63 4.30 0.32 -5.42
C LEU A 63 3.79 1.76 -5.40
N VAL A 64 2.51 1.91 -5.08
CA VAL A 64 1.77 3.17 -5.00
C VAL A 64 1.14 3.28 -3.61
N ASP A 65 0.86 4.49 -3.15
CA ASP A 65 0.04 4.73 -1.96
C ASP A 65 -1.28 3.96 -2.06
N GLY A 66 -1.58 3.10 -1.09
CA GLY A 66 -2.74 2.22 -1.11
C GLY A 66 -3.99 2.87 -0.49
N PRO A 67 -5.17 2.27 -0.71
CA PRO A 67 -6.46 2.81 -0.27
C PRO A 67 -6.61 2.94 1.25
N THR A 68 -5.94 2.10 2.05
CA THR A 68 -6.06 2.14 3.52
C THR A 68 -5.03 3.05 4.17
N ALA A 69 -4.13 3.64 3.39
CA ALA A 69 -3.11 4.53 3.90
C ALA A 69 -3.65 5.95 4.08
N PHE A 70 -3.10 6.65 5.06
CA PHE A 70 -3.12 8.10 5.15
C PHE A 70 -1.68 8.59 4.98
N PRO A 71 -1.18 8.72 3.73
CA PRO A 71 0.23 8.95 3.45
C PRO A 71 0.81 10.10 4.28
N ALA A 72 1.86 9.80 5.04
CA ALA A 72 2.58 10.76 5.87
C ALA A 72 4.05 10.74 5.46
N LEU A 73 4.63 11.92 5.23
CA LEU A 73 6.05 11.99 4.91
C LEU A 73 6.89 11.80 6.17
N PRO A 74 7.79 10.80 6.19
CA PRO A 74 8.70 10.62 7.31
C PRO A 74 9.67 11.80 7.40
N ASP A 75 10.10 12.18 8.61
CA ASP A 75 11.09 13.24 8.84
C ASP A 75 12.35 13.11 7.93
N GLY A 76 12.63 14.11 7.11
CA GLY A 76 13.77 14.08 6.20
C GLY A 76 13.53 13.37 4.86
N ALA A 77 12.30 12.93 4.58
CA ALA A 77 11.94 12.35 3.29
C ALA A 77 11.87 13.39 2.16
N GLU A 78 11.72 14.68 2.49
CA GLU A 78 11.57 15.74 1.50
C GLU A 78 12.78 15.88 0.54
N ASP A 79 13.97 15.42 0.94
CA ASP A 79 15.17 15.46 0.10
C ASP A 79 15.36 14.20 -0.76
N LEU A 80 14.58 13.14 -0.56
CA LEU A 80 14.74 11.87 -1.29
C LEU A 80 14.71 12.05 -2.82
N PRO A 81 13.80 12.86 -3.41
CA PRO A 81 13.78 13.08 -4.87
C PRO A 81 15.08 13.69 -5.41
N HIS A 82 15.83 14.41 -4.58
CA HIS A 82 17.12 14.99 -4.97
C HIS A 82 18.29 14.01 -4.81
N ILE A 83 18.17 13.05 -3.89
CA ILE A 83 19.23 12.10 -3.56
C ILE A 83 19.20 10.89 -4.51
N MET A 84 18.01 10.36 -4.78
CA MET A 84 17.85 9.07 -5.44
C MET A 84 17.90 9.12 -6.98
N ASP A 85 17.85 10.31 -7.59
CA ASP A 85 17.78 10.51 -9.05
C ASP A 85 16.64 9.68 -9.70
N VAL A 86 15.53 9.52 -8.97
CA VAL A 86 14.31 8.84 -9.43
C VAL A 86 13.28 9.89 -9.82
N GLU A 87 12.81 9.83 -11.07
CA GLU A 87 11.76 10.73 -11.56
C GLU A 87 10.37 10.33 -11.01
N LYS A 88 9.52 11.34 -10.78
CA LYS A 88 8.13 11.11 -10.38
C LYS A 88 7.36 10.38 -11.49
N ARG A 89 6.66 9.30 -11.13
CA ARG A 89 5.84 8.49 -12.04
C ARG A 89 4.36 8.82 -11.89
N GLY A 90 3.62 8.65 -12.99
CA GLY A 90 2.17 8.67 -12.99
C GLY A 90 1.64 7.26 -13.23
N VAL A 91 0.65 6.85 -12.43
CA VAL A 91 -0.04 5.56 -12.59
C VAL A 91 -1.49 5.83 -12.98
N ASP A 92 -2.03 5.01 -13.89
CA ASP A 92 -3.44 5.05 -14.24
C ASP A 92 -4.28 4.59 -13.04
N ARG A 93 -4.93 5.55 -12.36
CA ARG A 93 -5.70 5.28 -11.13
C ARG A 93 -6.91 4.40 -11.38
N GLU A 94 -7.50 4.43 -12.57
CA GLU A 94 -8.62 3.56 -12.93
C GLU A 94 -8.12 2.12 -13.08
N ALA A 95 -7.05 1.90 -13.86
CA ALA A 95 -6.46 0.57 -14.02
C ALA A 95 -5.90 -0.01 -12.71
N LEU A 96 -5.27 0.83 -11.88
CA LEU A 96 -4.80 0.46 -10.55
C LEU A 96 -5.97 0.08 -9.62
N GLY A 97 -7.05 0.88 -9.64
CA GLY A 97 -8.26 0.60 -8.87
C GLY A 97 -8.89 -0.74 -9.27
N GLU A 98 -8.95 -1.05 -10.56
CA GLU A 98 -9.45 -2.33 -11.08
C GLU A 98 -8.60 -3.51 -10.58
N ARG A 99 -7.26 -3.36 -10.57
CA ARG A 99 -6.36 -4.39 -10.05
C ARG A 99 -6.55 -4.65 -8.56
N VAL A 100 -6.70 -3.59 -7.76
CA VAL A 100 -6.96 -3.70 -6.32
C VAL A 100 -8.35 -4.30 -6.07
N ARG A 101 -9.36 -3.92 -6.85
CA ARG A 101 -10.72 -4.50 -6.80
C ARG A 101 -10.69 -6.01 -6.98
N GLU A 102 -9.99 -6.50 -8.00
CA GLU A 102 -9.86 -7.93 -8.27
C GLU A 102 -9.24 -8.67 -7.08
N ARG A 103 -8.16 -8.12 -6.51
CA ARG A 103 -7.51 -8.70 -5.33
C ARG A 103 -8.46 -8.76 -4.12
N VAL A 104 -9.16 -7.67 -3.80
CA VAL A 104 -10.13 -7.64 -2.68
C VAL A 104 -11.22 -8.68 -2.88
N ARG A 105 -11.73 -8.84 -4.11
CA ARG A 105 -12.73 -9.85 -4.43
C ARG A 105 -12.21 -11.27 -4.19
N GLU A 106 -11.02 -11.60 -4.69
CA GLU A 106 -10.40 -12.91 -4.51
C GLU A 106 -10.16 -13.23 -3.03
N GLU A 107 -9.67 -12.26 -2.26
CA GLU A 107 -9.44 -12.43 -0.82
C GLU A 107 -10.76 -12.52 -0.03
N ALA A 108 -11.80 -11.81 -0.45
CA ALA A 108 -13.13 -11.89 0.15
C ALA A 108 -13.76 -13.27 -0.06
N GLU A 109 -13.70 -13.80 -1.29
CA GLU A 109 -14.16 -15.15 -1.61
C GLU A 109 -13.41 -16.19 -0.76
N ALA A 110 -12.08 -16.07 -0.65
CA ALA A 110 -11.27 -16.97 0.18
C ALA A 110 -11.60 -16.90 1.67
N ALA A 111 -11.77 -15.69 2.24
CA ALA A 111 -12.14 -15.50 3.64
C ALA A 111 -13.53 -16.09 3.94
N LEU A 112 -14.48 -15.86 3.04
CA LEU A 112 -15.84 -16.39 3.13
C LEU A 112 -15.88 -17.92 3.06
N ASP A 113 -15.05 -18.54 2.21
CA ASP A 113 -14.96 -19.99 2.09
C ASP A 113 -14.26 -20.63 3.30
N ALA A 114 -13.28 -19.93 3.88
CA ALA A 114 -12.59 -20.36 5.11
C ALA A 114 -13.43 -20.15 6.38
N GLY A 115 -14.49 -19.32 6.32
CA GLY A 115 -15.25 -18.90 7.50
C GLY A 115 -14.46 -17.94 8.39
N ASP A 116 -13.54 -17.17 7.83
CA ASP A 116 -12.72 -16.20 8.54
C ASP A 116 -13.49 -14.86 8.68
N GLU A 117 -14.28 -14.77 9.75
CA GLU A 117 -15.12 -13.60 10.04
C GLU A 117 -14.30 -12.33 10.31
N GLU A 118 -13.13 -12.45 10.93
CA GLU A 118 -12.25 -11.31 11.22
C GLU A 118 -11.67 -10.73 9.92
N ARG A 119 -11.21 -11.61 9.02
CA ARG A 119 -10.74 -11.18 7.72
C ARG A 119 -11.87 -10.60 6.87
N ALA A 120 -13.05 -11.22 6.89
CA ALA A 120 -14.21 -10.72 6.16
C ALA A 120 -14.63 -9.31 6.61
N ALA A 121 -14.63 -9.05 7.93
CA ALA A 121 -14.91 -7.72 8.47
C ALA A 121 -13.84 -6.70 8.03
N THR A 122 -12.56 -7.07 8.05
CA THR A 122 -11.48 -6.19 7.56
C THR A 122 -11.65 -5.85 6.08
N LEU A 123 -11.97 -6.86 5.25
CA LEU A 123 -12.16 -6.64 3.81
C LEU A 123 -13.40 -5.81 3.49
N LEU A 124 -14.41 -5.83 4.36
CA LEU A 124 -15.60 -4.98 4.23
C LEU A 124 -15.22 -3.50 4.37
N ASP A 125 -14.38 -3.15 5.35
CA ASP A 125 -13.86 -1.79 5.50
C ASP A 125 -12.98 -1.40 4.29
N VAL A 126 -12.09 -2.29 3.85
CA VAL A 126 -11.24 -2.07 2.66
C VAL A 126 -12.08 -1.81 1.41
N CYS A 127 -13.26 -2.41 1.26
CA CYS A 127 -14.13 -2.11 0.12
C CYS A 127 -14.50 -0.62 0.06
N TYR A 128 -14.86 -0.02 1.20
CA TYR A 128 -15.18 1.42 1.26
C TYR A 128 -13.95 2.29 0.97
N ASP A 129 -12.79 1.91 1.50
CA ASP A 129 -11.54 2.63 1.27
C ASP A 129 -11.15 2.62 -0.21
N VAL A 130 -11.27 1.47 -0.88
CA VAL A 130 -11.00 1.33 -2.32
C VAL A 130 -11.93 2.19 -3.16
N GLU A 131 -13.22 2.19 -2.86
CA GLU A 131 -14.23 3.02 -3.58
C GLU A 131 -14.02 4.52 -3.35
N ALA A 132 -13.45 4.92 -2.21
CA ALA A 132 -13.06 6.30 -1.95
C ALA A 132 -11.76 6.68 -2.67
N TRP A 133 -10.83 5.73 -2.83
CA TRP A 133 -9.50 5.94 -3.37
C TRP A 133 -9.42 5.87 -4.90
N ALA A 134 -10.25 5.04 -5.55
CA ALA A 134 -10.24 4.84 -7.00
C ALA A 134 -11.67 4.76 -7.58
N PRO A 135 -11.85 5.07 -8.88
CA PRO A 135 -13.17 5.12 -9.51
C PRO A 135 -13.72 3.72 -9.88
N VAL A 136 -13.77 2.82 -8.90
CA VAL A 136 -14.27 1.44 -9.04
C VAL A 136 -15.40 1.19 -8.04
N SER A 137 -16.17 0.11 -8.26
CA SER A 137 -17.22 -0.32 -7.33
C SER A 137 -16.99 -1.75 -6.87
N LEU A 138 -17.20 -1.97 -5.58
CA LEU A 138 -17.16 -3.24 -4.85
C LEU A 138 -18.53 -3.59 -4.25
N ASP A 139 -19.62 -2.98 -4.72
CA ASP A 139 -20.98 -3.15 -4.18
C ASP A 139 -21.40 -4.62 -4.03
N GLU A 140 -21.10 -5.47 -5.01
CA GLU A 140 -21.41 -6.90 -4.97
C GLU A 140 -20.61 -7.63 -3.88
N THR A 141 -19.30 -7.42 -3.85
CA THR A 141 -18.38 -8.01 -2.86
C THR A 141 -18.75 -7.56 -1.44
N ARG A 142 -19.05 -6.27 -1.27
CA ARG A 142 -19.51 -5.67 -0.03
C ARG A 142 -20.81 -6.31 0.47
N ALA A 143 -21.79 -6.49 -0.41
CA ALA A 143 -23.05 -7.15 -0.07
C ALA A 143 -22.88 -8.66 0.25
N GLU A 144 -21.83 -9.31 -0.25
CA GLU A 144 -21.47 -10.68 0.14
C GLU A 144 -20.85 -10.74 1.53
N LEU A 145 -19.91 -9.85 1.84
CA LEU A 145 -19.25 -9.76 3.14
C LEU A 145 -20.25 -9.38 4.25
N ASP A 146 -21.08 -8.35 4.03
CA ASP A 146 -22.06 -7.83 5.00
C ASP A 146 -23.11 -8.88 5.43
N ARG A 147 -23.39 -9.88 4.57
CA ARG A 147 -24.32 -10.97 4.92
C ARG A 147 -23.75 -11.97 5.93
N ARG A 148 -22.45 -11.93 6.21
CA ARG A 148 -21.73 -12.92 7.03
C ARG A 148 -21.05 -12.35 8.27
N VAL A 149 -21.00 -11.03 8.41
CA VAL A 149 -20.42 -10.31 9.56
C VAL A 149 -21.53 -9.84 10.51
#